data_AF-A0AAV9IVG1-F1
#
_entry.id   AF-A0AAV9IVG1-F1
#
_cell.length_a   1.000
_cell.length_b   1.000
_cell.length_c   1.000
_cell.angle_alpha   90.00
_cell.angle_beta   90.00
_cell.angle_gamma   90.00
#
_symmetry.space_group_name_H-M   'P 1'
#
loop_
_entity.id
_entity.type
_entity.pdbx_description
1 polymer ?
#
loop_
_entity_poly.entity_id
_entity_poly.type
_entity_poly.pdbx_seq_one_letter_code
_entity_poly.pdbx_strand_id
1 'polypeptide(L)'
;MQTDSIDRSAREEYARQMRLQLSPPEILLPDGSVHQDYFLPARFRAHGGRLFALEDRQELIRALVEEGFGAWESMKEAPRYPRLAQWSVDELQAAAAQLVGTEDVAQYAGWKPSGAAALSEEREKNRSEALSQGRWDAQRCVARYAQSTDNV
;
A
#
# COMPACT_ATOMS: atom_id res chain seq x y z
N MET A 1 -35.91 22.00 38.97
CA MET A 1 -34.95 21.76 37.88
C MET A 1 -34.37 20.38 38.05
N GLN A 2 -34.88 19.37 37.33
CA GLN A 2 -34.29 18.02 37.16
C GLN A 2 -35.25 17.18 36.28
N THR A 3 -35.33 17.45 34.98
CA THR A 3 -36.12 16.64 34.02
C THR A 3 -35.40 16.36 32.70
N ASP A 4 -34.25 16.97 32.43
CA ASP A 4 -33.64 16.93 31.09
C ASP A 4 -32.71 15.73 30.83
N SER A 5 -32.27 14.99 31.86
CA SER A 5 -31.31 13.90 31.68
C SER A 5 -31.93 12.60 31.17
N ILE A 6 -33.21 12.33 31.50
CA ILE A 6 -33.92 11.11 31.10
C ILE A 6 -34.31 11.16 29.60
N ASP A 7 -34.57 12.36 29.05
CA ASP A 7 -34.93 12.54 27.64
C ASP A 7 -33.73 12.29 26.69
N ARG A 8 -32.55 12.76 27.07
CA ARG A 8 -31.38 12.70 26.17
C ARG A 8 -30.90 11.27 25.90
N SER A 9 -30.77 10.45 26.95
CA SER A 9 -30.28 9.07 26.81
C SER A 9 -31.27 8.21 26.02
N ALA A 10 -32.58 8.39 26.24
CA ALA A 10 -33.61 7.69 25.47
C ALA A 10 -33.59 8.09 23.99
N ARG A 11 -33.36 9.37 23.69
CA ARG A 11 -33.24 9.87 22.30
C ARG A 11 -31.97 9.37 21.61
N GLU A 12 -30.86 9.30 22.32
CA GLU A 12 -29.59 8.76 21.81
C GLU A 12 -29.72 7.27 21.47
N GLU A 13 -30.37 6.49 22.34
CA GLU A 13 -30.62 5.06 22.11
C GLU A 13 -31.61 4.84 20.95
N TYR A 14 -32.69 5.62 20.87
CA TYR A 14 -33.60 5.58 19.73
C TYR A 14 -32.88 5.87 18.41
N ALA A 15 -32.04 6.92 18.38
CA ALA A 15 -31.25 7.24 17.20
C ALA A 15 -30.27 6.13 16.81
N ARG A 16 -29.65 5.46 17.79
CA ARG A 16 -28.77 4.30 17.56
C ARG A 16 -29.53 3.14 16.91
N GLN A 17 -30.71 2.80 17.43
CA GLN A 17 -31.54 1.73 16.85
C GLN A 17 -32.01 2.05 15.44
N MET A 18 -32.42 3.30 15.19
CA MET A 18 -32.82 3.74 13.86
C MET A 18 -31.67 3.62 12.84
N ARG A 19 -30.43 3.99 13.22
CA ARG A 19 -29.26 3.81 12.35
C ARG A 19 -29.03 2.34 12.01
N LEU A 20 -29.05 1.47 13.02
CA LEU A 20 -28.84 0.03 12.83
C LEU A 20 -29.87 -0.62 11.89
N GLN A 21 -31.10 -0.10 11.86
CA GLN A 21 -32.17 -0.64 11.01
C GLN A 21 -32.19 -0.05 9.60
N LEU A 22 -31.82 1.23 9.44
CA LEU A 22 -32.04 1.97 8.19
C LEU A 22 -30.77 2.28 7.39
N SER A 23 -29.59 2.12 7.99
CA SER A 23 -28.32 2.39 7.30
C SER A 23 -27.65 1.10 6.82
N PRO A 24 -26.94 1.12 5.67
CA PRO A 24 -26.04 0.05 5.29
C PRO A 24 -24.96 -0.22 6.35
N PRO A 25 -24.55 -1.49 6.53
CA PRO A 25 -23.62 -1.87 7.60
C PRO A 25 -22.24 -1.23 7.45
N GLU A 26 -21.82 -0.85 6.25
CA GLU A 26 -20.50 -0.26 5.96
C GLU A 26 -20.35 1.18 6.49
N ILE A 27 -21.49 1.84 6.77
CA ILE A 27 -21.56 3.22 7.26
C ILE A 27 -21.50 3.27 8.80
N LEU A 28 -21.70 2.13 9.45
CA LEU A 28 -21.78 2.04 10.91
C LEU A 28 -20.61 1.26 11.49
N LEU A 29 -20.22 1.62 12.70
CA LEU A 29 -19.38 0.79 13.56
C LEU A 29 -20.23 -0.28 14.26
N PRO A 30 -19.62 -1.37 14.79
CA PRO A 30 -20.37 -2.45 15.45
C PRO A 30 -21.22 -2.02 16.65
N ASP A 31 -20.91 -0.89 17.26
CA ASP A 31 -21.67 -0.28 18.37
C ASP A 31 -22.91 0.52 17.89
N GLY A 32 -23.09 0.68 16.58
CA GLY A 32 -24.16 1.47 15.97
C GLY A 32 -23.85 2.97 15.85
N SER A 33 -22.61 3.37 16.14
CA SER A 33 -22.12 4.72 15.85
C SER A 33 -21.74 4.87 14.37
N VAL A 34 -21.59 6.10 13.90
CA VAL A 34 -21.30 6.40 12.49
C VAL A 34 -19.81 6.23 12.21
N HIS A 35 -19.46 5.45 11.20
CA HIS A 35 -18.09 5.30 10.70
C HIS A 35 -17.71 6.54 9.87
N GLN A 36 -17.17 7.57 10.52
CA GLN A 36 -16.87 8.88 9.89
C GLN A 36 -15.93 8.75 8.67
N ASP A 37 -15.00 7.79 8.70
CA ASP A 37 -14.03 7.55 7.62
C ASP A 37 -14.70 7.07 6.31
N TYR A 38 -15.88 6.46 6.39
CA TYR A 38 -16.66 6.08 5.21
C TYR A 38 -16.93 7.27 4.29
N PHE A 39 -17.16 8.45 4.88
CA PHE A 39 -17.52 9.68 4.18
C PHE A 39 -16.32 10.48 3.68
N LEU A 40 -15.10 10.10 4.05
CA LEU A 40 -13.91 10.76 3.54
C LEU A 40 -13.67 10.37 2.06
N PRO A 41 -13.30 11.33 1.19
CA PRO A 41 -12.83 11.02 -0.16
C PRO A 41 -11.69 10.00 -0.10
N ALA A 42 -11.59 9.11 -1.09
CA ALA A 42 -10.65 7.97 -1.06
C ALA A 42 -9.20 8.35 -0.70
N ARG A 43 -8.72 9.51 -1.16
CA ARG A 43 -7.38 10.05 -0.85
C ARG A 43 -7.15 10.44 0.61
N PHE A 44 -8.22 10.66 1.38
CA PHE A 44 -8.17 11.08 2.79
C PHE A 44 -8.65 9.99 3.75
N ARG A 45 -9.23 8.91 3.24
CA ARG A 45 -9.42 7.72 4.06
C ARG A 45 -8.04 7.32 4.55
N ALA A 46 -7.88 7.21 5.87
CA ALA A 46 -6.74 6.52 6.42
C ALA A 46 -6.72 5.18 5.70
N HIS A 47 -5.73 4.99 4.82
CA HIS A 47 -5.52 3.68 4.25
C HIS A 47 -5.14 2.87 5.47
N GLY A 48 -6.09 2.08 6.00
CA GLY A 48 -5.79 1.02 6.96
C GLY A 48 -4.87 -0.05 6.37
N GLY A 49 -4.25 0.24 5.21
CA GLY A 49 -3.16 -0.51 4.64
C GLY A 49 -1.99 -0.48 5.61
N ARG A 50 -1.57 -1.68 5.99
CA ARG A 50 -0.29 -1.91 6.65
C ARG A 50 0.80 -1.17 5.88
N LEU A 51 1.67 -0.50 6.62
CA LEU A 51 2.90 0.04 6.06
C LEU A 51 3.88 -1.11 5.83
N PHE A 52 4.60 -1.07 4.71
CA PHE A 52 5.66 -2.02 4.42
C PHE A 52 6.83 -1.77 5.39
N ALA A 53 6.91 -2.57 6.45
CA ALA A 53 7.85 -2.32 7.54
C ALA A 53 9.29 -2.64 7.12
N LEU A 54 10.26 -2.25 7.96
CA LEU A 54 11.68 -2.51 7.69
C LEU A 54 11.95 -4.01 7.58
N GLU A 55 11.30 -4.82 8.41
CA GLU A 55 11.44 -6.27 8.43
C GLU A 55 10.88 -6.90 7.15
N ASP A 56 9.73 -6.42 6.69
CA ASP A 56 9.13 -6.87 5.43
C ASP A 56 10.04 -6.51 4.25
N ARG A 57 10.67 -5.33 4.29
CA ARG A 57 11.66 -4.89 3.30
C ARG A 57 12.90 -5.76 3.27
N GLN A 58 13.44 -6.12 4.43
CA GLN A 58 14.59 -7.02 4.52
C GLN A 58 14.26 -8.43 4.02
N GLU A 59 13.04 -8.90 4.28
CA GLU A 59 12.58 -10.20 3.76
C GLU A 59 12.38 -10.18 2.26
N LEU A 60 11.79 -9.12 1.70
CA LEU A 60 11.66 -8.92 0.26
C LEU A 60 13.04 -8.88 -0.42
N ILE A 61 14.03 -8.20 0.16
CA ILE A 61 15.39 -8.19 -0.38
C ILE A 61 15.98 -9.60 -0.43
N ARG A 62 15.82 -10.39 0.65
CA ARG A 62 16.29 -11.79 0.68
C ARG A 62 15.60 -12.63 -0.38
N ALA A 63 14.28 -12.51 -0.50
CA ALA A 63 13.51 -13.21 -1.51
C ALA A 63 13.93 -12.85 -2.94
N LEU A 64 14.17 -11.56 -3.23
CA LEU A 64 14.64 -11.10 -4.54
C LEU A 64 16.03 -11.66 -4.90
N VAL A 65 16.93 -11.76 -3.92
CA VAL A 65 18.27 -12.33 -4.13
C VAL A 65 18.20 -13.83 -4.44
N GLU A 66 17.32 -14.57 -3.77
CA GLU A 66 17.21 -16.04 -3.92
C GLU A 66 16.33 -16.46 -5.11
N GLU A 67 15.12 -15.90 -5.22
CA GLU A 67 14.09 -16.29 -6.19
C GLU A 67 14.15 -15.43 -7.46
N GLY A 68 14.56 -14.16 -7.35
CA GLY A 68 14.61 -13.21 -8.47
C GLY A 68 13.33 -12.41 -8.68
N PHE A 69 13.46 -11.30 -9.41
CA PHE A 69 12.31 -10.49 -9.81
C PHE A 69 11.35 -11.29 -10.69
N GLY A 70 10.05 -11.12 -10.47
CA GLY A 70 9.00 -11.83 -11.21
C GLY A 70 8.51 -13.13 -10.55
N ALA A 71 9.25 -13.69 -9.59
CA ALA A 71 8.86 -14.91 -8.86
C ALA A 71 7.91 -14.63 -7.68
N TRP A 72 6.97 -13.69 -7.85
CA TRP A 72 6.17 -13.13 -6.74
C TRP A 72 5.32 -14.16 -6.01
N GLU A 73 4.63 -15.05 -6.74
CA GLU A 73 3.81 -16.10 -6.13
C GLU A 73 4.69 -17.13 -5.41
N SER A 74 5.84 -17.49 -5.99
CA SER A 74 6.82 -18.37 -5.32
C SER A 74 7.25 -17.78 -3.98
N MET A 75 7.57 -16.48 -3.94
CA MET A 75 7.97 -15.80 -2.71
C MET A 75 6.87 -15.79 -1.64
N LYS A 76 5.61 -15.64 -2.05
CA LYS A 76 4.46 -15.64 -1.12
C LYS A 76 4.16 -17.02 -0.56
N GLU A 77 4.27 -18.06 -1.38
CA GLU A 77 3.98 -19.44 -0.99
C GLU A 77 5.15 -20.09 -0.23
N ALA A 78 6.37 -19.56 -0.39
CA ALA A 78 7.55 -20.12 0.23
C ALA A 78 7.52 -19.95 1.77
N PRO A 79 7.59 -21.05 2.55
CA PRO A 79 7.55 -20.98 4.02
C PRO A 79 8.69 -20.19 4.68
N ARG A 80 9.78 -19.95 3.93
CA ARG A 80 10.95 -19.18 4.37
C ARG A 80 10.71 -17.67 4.39
N TYR A 81 9.63 -17.19 3.74
CA TYR A 81 9.26 -15.77 3.70
C TYR A 81 7.83 -15.55 4.26
N PRO A 82 7.60 -15.89 5.54
CA PRO A 82 6.27 -15.84 6.14
C PRO A 82 5.66 -14.43 6.17
N ARG A 83 6.47 -13.37 6.14
CA ARG A 83 5.99 -11.99 6.10
C ARG A 83 5.53 -11.57 4.71
N LEU A 84 6.02 -12.21 3.65
CA LEU A 84 5.62 -11.89 2.28
C LEU A 84 4.24 -12.43 1.93
N ALA A 85 3.83 -13.55 2.54
CA ALA A 85 2.53 -14.19 2.31
C ALA A 85 1.32 -13.28 2.58
N GLN A 86 1.46 -12.28 3.45
CA GLN A 86 0.37 -11.36 3.80
C GLN A 86 0.19 -10.21 2.80
N TRP A 87 1.13 -10.03 1.86
CA TRP A 87 1.10 -8.95 0.88
C TRP A 87 0.58 -9.46 -0.46
N SER A 88 -0.18 -8.62 -1.15
CA SER A 88 -0.56 -8.87 -2.54
C SER A 88 0.66 -8.78 -3.47
N VAL A 89 0.56 -9.39 -4.65
CA VAL A 89 1.62 -9.32 -5.67
C VAL A 89 1.90 -7.87 -6.07
N ASP A 90 0.84 -7.06 -6.21
CA ASP A 90 0.95 -5.65 -6.59
C ASP A 90 1.71 -4.83 -5.52
N GLU A 91 1.47 -5.12 -4.23
CA GLU A 91 2.20 -4.47 -3.13
C GLU A 91 3.68 -4.88 -3.12
N LEU A 92 3.99 -6.15 -3.38
CA LEU A 92 5.37 -6.63 -3.50
C LEU A 92 6.08 -6.00 -4.69
N GLN A 93 5.41 -5.88 -5.83
CA GLN A 93 5.93 -5.18 -7.01
C GLN A 93 6.17 -3.70 -6.73
N ALA A 94 5.23 -3.02 -6.07
CA ALA A 94 5.38 -1.62 -5.69
C ALA A 94 6.53 -1.41 -4.68
N ALA A 95 6.71 -2.31 -3.73
CA ALA A 95 7.84 -2.28 -2.81
C ALA A 95 9.17 -2.56 -3.53
N ALA A 96 9.19 -3.53 -4.45
CA ALA A 96 10.35 -3.84 -5.27
C ALA A 96 10.73 -2.66 -6.20
N ALA A 97 9.73 -2.00 -6.80
CA ALA A 97 9.90 -0.79 -7.59
C ALA A 97 10.63 0.31 -6.82
N GLN A 98 10.28 0.50 -5.54
CA GLN A 98 11.02 1.42 -4.66
C GLN A 98 12.43 0.91 -4.34
N LEU A 99 12.68 -0.39 -4.27
CA LEU A 99 14.04 -0.91 -4.05
C LEU A 99 14.97 -0.57 -5.20
N VAL A 100 14.51 -0.69 -6.44
CA VAL A 100 15.30 -0.42 -7.66
C VAL A 100 15.10 0.98 -8.24
N GLY A 101 14.19 1.79 -7.71
CA GLY A 101 13.99 3.17 -8.15
C GLY A 101 13.34 3.32 -9.53
N THR A 102 12.50 2.38 -9.97
CA THR A 102 11.71 2.47 -11.21
C THR A 102 10.30 1.95 -11.00
N GLU A 103 9.30 2.54 -11.67
CA GLU A 103 7.92 2.03 -11.66
C GLU A 103 7.79 0.71 -12.42
N ASP A 104 8.59 0.52 -13.46
CA ASP A 104 8.60 -0.70 -14.25
C ASP A 104 9.61 -1.70 -13.69
N VAL A 105 9.11 -2.69 -12.94
CA VAL A 105 9.93 -3.82 -12.48
C VAL A 105 9.89 -5.02 -13.43
N ALA A 106 9.04 -5.00 -14.46
CA ALA A 106 8.92 -6.11 -15.40
C ALA A 106 10.19 -6.27 -16.24
N GLN A 107 10.91 -5.17 -16.50
CA GLN A 107 12.23 -5.20 -17.16
C GLN A 107 13.28 -6.02 -16.39
N TYR A 108 13.06 -6.26 -15.09
CA TYR A 108 13.94 -7.07 -14.26
C TYR A 108 13.50 -8.53 -14.15
N ALA A 109 12.46 -8.98 -14.86
CA ALA A 109 11.99 -10.36 -14.77
C ALA A 109 13.12 -11.39 -14.95
N GLY A 110 13.29 -12.27 -13.97
CA GLY A 110 14.35 -13.28 -13.93
C GLY A 110 15.70 -12.78 -13.40
N TRP A 111 15.89 -11.47 -13.20
CA TRP A 111 17.10 -10.93 -12.59
C TRP A 111 17.16 -11.28 -11.10
N LYS A 112 18.31 -11.80 -10.69
CA LYS A 112 18.65 -12.08 -9.28
C LYS A 112 19.79 -11.17 -8.86
N PRO A 113 19.52 -10.14 -8.04
CA PRO A 113 20.59 -9.29 -7.49
C PRO A 113 21.58 -10.16 -6.72
N SER A 114 22.88 -9.86 -6.84
CA SER A 114 23.92 -10.55 -6.06
C SER A 114 23.85 -10.25 -4.55
N GLY A 115 23.08 -9.23 -4.18
CA GLY A 115 22.81 -8.84 -2.80
C GLY A 115 22.10 -7.48 -2.72
N ALA A 116 21.96 -6.97 -1.50
CA ALA A 116 21.36 -5.65 -1.26
C ALA A 116 22.13 -4.48 -1.90
N ALA A 117 23.45 -4.62 -2.07
CA ALA A 117 24.29 -3.63 -2.73
C ALA A 117 23.90 -3.45 -4.21
N ALA A 118 23.70 -4.55 -4.95
CA ALA A 118 23.30 -4.51 -6.35
C ALA A 118 21.94 -3.81 -6.56
N LEU A 119 20.98 -3.99 -5.64
CA LEU A 119 19.72 -3.24 -5.67
C LEU A 119 19.93 -1.73 -5.49
N SER A 120 20.88 -1.36 -4.61
CA SER A 120 21.18 0.05 -4.32
C SER A 120 21.92 0.72 -5.48
N GLU A 121 22.83 0.00 -6.12
CA GLU A 121 23.52 0.42 -7.35
C GLU A 121 22.51 0.62 -8.49
N GLU A 122 21.63 -0.35 -8.72
CA GLU A 122 20.60 -0.23 -9.76
C GLU A 122 19.64 0.92 -9.47
N ARG A 123 19.31 1.15 -8.20
CA ARG A 123 18.52 2.31 -7.78
C ARG A 123 19.19 3.63 -8.09
N GLU A 124 20.48 3.76 -7.82
CA GLU A 124 21.19 5.01 -8.10
C GLU A 124 21.32 5.25 -9.61
N LYS A 125 21.56 4.18 -10.38
CA LYS A 125 21.53 4.23 -11.83
C LYS A 125 20.18 4.74 -12.35
N ASN A 126 19.08 4.09 -11.97
CA ASN A 126 17.72 4.50 -12.37
C ASN A 126 17.38 5.92 -11.92
N ARG A 127 17.82 6.30 -10.72
CA ARG A 127 17.65 7.67 -10.21
C ARG A 127 18.38 8.68 -11.08
N SER A 128 19.66 8.46 -11.38
CA SER A 128 20.48 9.38 -12.17
C SER A 128 19.94 9.55 -13.60
N GLU A 129 19.54 8.46 -14.24
CA GLU A 129 18.92 8.46 -15.56
C GLU A 129 17.58 9.22 -15.54
N ALA A 130 16.71 8.93 -14.56
CA ALA A 130 15.42 9.59 -14.44
C ALA A 130 15.54 11.09 -14.11
N LEU A 131 16.53 11.48 -13.30
CA LEU A 131 16.81 12.89 -13.02
C LEU A 131 17.25 13.63 -14.28
N SER A 132 18.13 13.03 -15.10
CA SER A 132 18.56 13.63 -16.37
C SER A 132 17.41 13.85 -17.35
N GLN A 133 16.34 13.06 -17.24
CA GLN A 133 15.18 13.08 -18.12
C GLN A 133 13.95 13.76 -17.50
N GLY A 134 14.06 14.30 -16.28
CA GLY A 134 12.92 14.92 -15.56
C GLY A 134 11.80 13.95 -15.17
N ARG A 135 12.07 12.64 -15.18
CA ARG A 135 11.09 11.57 -14.90
C ARG A 135 11.08 11.12 -13.45
N TRP A 136 12.02 11.57 -12.63
CA TRP A 136 12.09 11.18 -11.21
C TRP A 136 10.90 11.71 -10.42
N ASP A 137 10.17 10.82 -9.74
CA ASP A 137 9.15 11.18 -8.76
C ASP A 137 9.79 11.24 -7.36
N ALA A 138 9.87 12.43 -6.78
CA ALA A 138 10.47 12.63 -5.47
C ALA A 138 9.61 12.06 -4.32
N GLN A 139 8.29 11.99 -4.48
CA GLN A 139 7.39 11.49 -3.46
C GLN A 139 7.39 9.96 -3.41
N ARG A 140 7.36 9.31 -4.58
CA ARG A 140 7.37 7.85 -4.71
C ARG A 140 8.78 7.26 -4.78
N CYS A 141 9.79 8.11 -5.00
CA CYS A 141 11.19 7.75 -5.14
C CYS A 141 11.45 6.68 -6.22
N VAL A 142 10.84 6.87 -7.39
CA VAL A 142 10.93 5.99 -8.55
C VAL A 142 10.97 6.80 -9.85
N ALA A 143 11.58 6.24 -10.89
CA ALA A 143 11.50 6.74 -12.25
C ALA A 143 10.11 6.48 -12.83
N ARG A 144 9.41 7.53 -13.26
CA ARG A 144 8.13 7.41 -13.97
C ARG A 144 8.33 6.91 -15.39
N TYR A 145 7.33 6.21 -15.93
CA TYR A 145 7.30 5.90 -17.36
C TYR A 145 7.51 7.16 -18.21
N ALA A 146 8.26 7.02 -19.29
CA ALA A 146 8.26 8.04 -20.33
C ALA A 146 6.84 8.10 -20.88
N GLN A 147 6.11 9.20 -20.63
CA GLN A 147 4.84 9.42 -21.30
C GLN A 147 5.15 9.50 -22.79
N SER A 148 4.61 8.58 -23.60
CA SER A 148 4.66 8.74 -25.05
C SER A 148 3.98 10.08 -25.34
N THR A 149 4.72 11.01 -25.91
CA THR A 149 4.18 12.26 -26.41
C THR A 149 3.50 11.98 -27.75
N ASP A 150 2.55 11.05 -27.78
CA ASP A 150 1.64 10.88 -28.91
C ASP A 150 0.36 11.69 -28.61
N ASN A 151 0.53 13.01 -28.60
CA ASN A 151 -0.61 13.91 -28.86
C ASN A 151 -0.69 14.08 -30.38
N VAL A 152 -1.57 13.31 -30.99
CA VAL A 152 -2.14 13.56 -32.32
C VAL A 152 -3.04 14.80 -32.26
#